data_AF-A0A7W6CA25-F1
#
_entry.id   AF-A0A7W6CA25-F1
#
_cell.length_a   1.000
_cell.length_b   1.000
_cell.length_c   1.000
_cell.angle_alpha   90.00
_cell.angle_beta   90.00
_cell.angle_gamma   90.00
#
_symmetry.space_group_name_H-M   'P 1'
#
loop_
_entity.id
_entity.type
_entity.pdbx_description
1 polymer ?
#
loop_
_entity_poly.entity_id
_entity_poly.type
_entity_poly.pdbx_seq_one_letter_code
_entity_poly.pdbx_strand_id
1 'polypeptide(L)'
;MITWWVVVFDFAKIVVQAGLALLVAWSAVKWALGRYKKEKHWEKKLAAYSDVLAATGTMNQIINEWIREEALDGSSATDDKGTRYRVLMRKLEETIPVAAFILPPEAAALLAKLQTDLHESSNIDRSWMSTLQQEWSILERTRTQLMKLGKADLGLK
;
A
#
# COMPACT_ATOMS: atom_id res chain seq x y z
N MET A 1 -9.09 -31.03 65.02
CA MET A 1 -7.96 -31.78 64.45
C MET A 1 -8.06 -31.60 62.94
N ILE A 2 -7.27 -30.70 62.34
CA ILE A 2 -7.28 -30.51 60.88
C ILE A 2 -6.67 -31.78 60.29
N THR A 3 -7.46 -32.54 59.55
CA THR A 3 -6.99 -33.76 58.89
C THR A 3 -6.07 -33.35 57.74
N TRP A 4 -4.87 -33.93 57.69
CA TRP A 4 -3.84 -33.67 56.68
C TRP A 4 -4.37 -33.72 55.22
N TRP A 5 -5.43 -34.51 55.00
CA TRP A 5 -6.21 -34.55 53.76
C TRP A 5 -6.77 -33.20 53.29
N VAL A 6 -7.23 -32.34 54.20
CA VAL A 6 -7.77 -31.01 53.86
C VAL A 6 -6.66 -30.13 53.27
N VAL A 7 -5.47 -30.16 53.88
CA VAL A 7 -4.32 -29.36 53.43
C VAL A 7 -3.86 -29.79 52.03
N VAL A 8 -3.80 -31.10 51.75
CA VAL A 8 -3.44 -31.62 50.42
C VAL A 8 -4.47 -31.21 49.36
N PHE A 9 -5.76 -31.29 49.70
CA PHE A 9 -6.83 -30.91 48.78
C PHE A 9 -6.82 -29.41 48.46
N ASP A 10 -6.64 -28.56 49.47
CA ASP A 10 -6.55 -27.11 49.29
C ASP A 10 -5.33 -26.72 48.44
N PHE A 11 -4.18 -27.37 48.67
CA PHE A 11 -2.99 -27.15 47.84
C PHE A 11 -3.22 -27.55 46.38
N ALA A 12 -3.82 -28.72 46.14
CA ALA A 12 -4.14 -29.18 44.79
C ALA A 12 -5.06 -28.19 44.05
N LYS A 13 -6.04 -27.62 44.77
CA LYS A 13 -6.95 -26.60 44.22
C LYS A 13 -6.20 -25.33 43.78
N ILE A 14 -5.26 -24.86 44.58
CA ILE A 14 -4.43 -23.67 44.24
C ILE A 14 -3.59 -23.97 43.00
N VAL A 15 -2.96 -25.14 42.91
CA VAL A 15 -2.16 -25.54 41.74
C VAL A 15 -3.01 -25.60 40.48
N VAL A 16 -4.21 -26.19 40.54
CA VAL A 16 -5.13 -26.24 39.39
C VAL A 16 -5.59 -24.84 38.99
N GLN A 17 -5.95 -23.97 39.93
CA GLN A 17 -6.34 -22.59 39.65
C GLN A 17 -5.20 -21.78 39.03
N ALA A 18 -3.98 -21.93 39.53
CA ALA A 18 -2.78 -21.31 38.96
C ALA A 18 -2.51 -21.83 37.54
N GLY A 19 -2.62 -23.14 37.31
CA GLY A 19 -2.48 -23.75 35.99
C GLY A 19 -3.52 -23.24 35.00
N LEU A 20 -4.79 -23.16 35.41
CA LEU A 20 -5.86 -22.59 34.59
C LEU A 20 -5.61 -21.11 34.27
N ALA A 21 -5.20 -20.31 35.27
CA ALA A 21 -4.88 -18.90 35.05
C ALA A 21 -3.73 -18.73 34.05
N LEU A 22 -2.68 -19.56 34.13
CA LEU A 22 -1.58 -19.56 33.18
C LEU A 22 -2.03 -19.93 31.75
N LEU A 23 -2.90 -20.93 31.60
CA LEU A 23 -3.43 -21.32 30.29
C LEU A 23 -4.28 -20.21 29.66
N VAL A 24 -5.12 -19.55 30.46
CA VAL A 24 -5.93 -18.40 30.00
C VAL A 24 -5.01 -17.24 29.58
N ALA A 25 -4.03 -16.88 30.42
CA ALA A 25 -3.09 -15.81 30.12
C ALA A 25 -2.30 -16.10 28.83
N TRP A 26 -1.82 -17.33 28.64
CA TRP A 26 -1.08 -17.73 27.45
C TRP A 26 -1.93 -17.64 26.18
N SER A 27 -3.19 -18.11 26.26
CA SER A 27 -4.13 -18.04 25.14
C SER A 27 -4.48 -16.60 24.78
N ALA A 28 -4.71 -15.76 25.78
CA ALA A 28 -4.97 -14.33 25.60
C ALA A 28 -3.79 -13.61 24.93
N VAL A 29 -2.55 -13.87 25.34
CA VAL A 29 -1.35 -13.29 24.74
C VAL A 29 -1.22 -13.70 23.28
N LYS A 30 -1.41 -14.99 22.96
CA LYS A 30 -1.36 -15.47 21.57
C LYS A 30 -2.41 -14.82 20.70
N TRP A 31 -3.64 -14.69 21.22
CA TRP A 31 -4.73 -14.03 20.50
C TRP A 31 -4.44 -12.55 20.27
N ALA A 32 -3.99 -11.84 21.31
CA ALA A 32 -3.61 -10.43 21.21
C ALA A 32 -2.48 -10.21 20.19
N LEU A 33 -1.44 -11.06 20.21
CA LEU A 33 -0.34 -10.99 19.26
C LEU A 33 -0.80 -11.25 17.82
N GLY A 34 -1.69 -12.22 17.62
CA GLY A 34 -2.29 -12.53 16.32
C GLY A 34 -3.12 -11.36 15.78
N ARG A 35 -3.94 -10.74 16.64
CA ARG A 35 -4.71 -9.54 16.30
C ARG A 35 -3.81 -8.37 15.93
N TYR A 36 -2.80 -8.08 16.76
CA TYR A 36 -1.85 -7.00 16.52
C TYR A 36 -1.12 -7.15 15.18
N LYS A 37 -0.65 -8.36 14.84
CA LYS A 37 0.00 -8.61 13.54
C LYS A 37 -0.94 -8.36 12.36
N LYS A 38 -2.22 -8.74 12.47
CA LYS A 38 -3.23 -8.47 11.44
C LYS A 38 -3.48 -6.98 11.25
N GLU A 39 -3.65 -6.24 12.35
CA GLU A 39 -3.82 -4.78 12.32
C GLU A 39 -2.58 -4.10 11.71
N LYS A 40 -1.37 -4.49 12.12
CA LYS A 40 -0.13 -3.94 11.55
C LYS A 40 0.05 -4.26 10.07
N HIS A 41 -0.35 -5.45 9.63
CA HIS A 41 -0.29 -5.81 8.22
C HIS A 41 -1.30 -5.00 7.40
N TRP A 42 -2.51 -4.81 7.93
CA TRP A 42 -3.54 -3.98 7.31
C TRP A 42 -3.08 -2.51 7.18
N GLU A 43 -2.49 -1.94 8.23
CA GLU A 43 -1.92 -0.58 8.20
C GLU A 43 -0.83 -0.43 7.12
N LYS A 44 0.08 -1.42 7.02
CA LYS A 44 1.13 -1.40 6.00
C LYS A 44 0.57 -1.47 4.58
N LYS A 45 -0.47 -2.28 4.35
CA LYS A 45 -1.16 -2.35 3.05
C LYS A 45 -1.82 -1.03 2.71
N LEU A 46 -2.55 -0.44 3.66
CA LEU A 46 -3.19 0.86 3.48
C LEU A 46 -2.17 1.95 3.14
N ALA A 47 -1.04 1.99 3.87
CA ALA A 47 0.04 2.91 3.59
C ALA A 47 0.61 2.72 2.18
N ALA A 48 0.91 1.48 1.78
CA ALA A 48 1.41 1.18 0.44
C ALA A 48 0.43 1.60 -0.67
N TYR A 49 -0.87 1.33 -0.51
CA TYR A 49 -1.89 1.83 -1.46
C TYR A 49 -1.93 3.36 -1.50
N SER A 50 -1.93 4.02 -0.34
CA SER A 50 -1.97 5.47 -0.23
C SER A 50 -0.76 6.12 -0.90
N ASP A 51 0.45 5.59 -0.67
CA ASP A 51 1.69 6.15 -1.21
C ASP A 51 1.72 6.08 -2.73
N VAL A 52 1.31 4.94 -3.30
CA VAL A 52 1.25 4.78 -4.76
C VAL A 52 0.12 5.62 -5.39
N LEU A 53 -1.06 5.68 -4.75
CA LEU A 53 -2.17 6.52 -5.22
C LEU A 53 -1.82 8.01 -5.16
N ALA A 54 -1.10 8.44 -4.12
CA ALA A 54 -0.62 9.80 -3.99
C ALA A 54 0.41 10.12 -5.07
N ALA A 55 1.41 9.25 -5.28
CA ALA A 55 2.43 9.45 -6.31
C ALA A 55 1.83 9.54 -7.73
N THR A 56 0.96 8.58 -8.08
CA THR A 56 0.26 8.58 -9.39
C THR A 56 -0.67 9.78 -9.54
N GLY A 57 -1.37 10.19 -8.48
CA GLY A 57 -2.21 11.38 -8.47
C GLY A 57 -1.43 12.68 -8.69
N THR A 58 -0.29 12.85 -8.01
CA THR A 58 0.60 14.00 -8.20
C THR A 58 1.17 14.04 -9.62
N MET A 59 1.57 12.90 -10.19
CA MET A 59 2.02 12.83 -11.58
C MET A 59 0.90 13.25 -12.56
N ASN A 60 -0.31 12.74 -12.39
CA ASN A 60 -1.45 13.12 -13.22
C ASN A 60 -1.77 14.62 -13.13
N GLN A 61 -1.64 15.22 -11.95
CA GLN A 61 -1.84 16.66 -11.79
C GLN A 61 -0.82 17.47 -12.60
N ILE A 62 0.47 17.10 -12.54
CA ILE A 62 1.52 17.79 -13.29
C ILE A 62 1.33 17.62 -14.78
N ILE A 63 1.03 16.41 -15.26
CA ILE A 63 0.79 16.18 -16.69
C ILE A 63 -0.41 17.02 -17.18
N ASN A 64 -1.51 17.07 -16.41
CA ASN A 64 -2.67 17.89 -16.74
C ASN A 64 -2.36 19.38 -16.78
N GLU A 65 -1.58 19.88 -15.83
CA GLU A 65 -1.13 21.27 -15.80
C GLU A 65 -0.29 21.59 -17.04
N TRP A 66 0.62 20.68 -17.40
CA TRP A 66 1.49 20.82 -18.56
C TRP A 66 0.71 20.81 -19.89
N ILE A 67 -0.26 19.90 -20.02
CA ILE A 67 -1.19 19.82 -21.15
C ILE A 67 -2.01 21.12 -21.27
N ARG A 68 -2.48 21.68 -20.14
CA ARG A 68 -3.30 22.89 -20.13
C ARG A 68 -2.51 24.12 -20.57
N GLU A 69 -1.28 24.26 -20.09
CA GLU A 69 -0.43 25.40 -20.45
C GLU A 69 -0.01 25.37 -21.91
N GLU A 70 0.39 24.21 -22.43
CA GLU A 70 0.71 24.06 -23.85
C GLU A 70 -0.47 24.46 -24.73
N ALA A 71 -1.69 24.09 -24.32
CA ALA A 71 -2.91 24.42 -25.05
C ALA A 71 -3.29 25.92 -25.01
N LEU A 72 -2.85 26.67 -23.99
CA LEU A 72 -3.21 28.08 -23.80
C LEU A 72 -2.15 29.03 -24.35
N ASP A 73 -0.88 28.78 -24.03
CA ASP A 73 0.21 29.73 -24.29
C ASP A 73 1.11 29.32 -25.45
N GLY A 74 1.00 28.08 -25.97
CA GLY A 74 1.93 27.54 -26.99
C GLY A 74 3.40 27.56 -26.54
N SER A 75 3.61 27.76 -25.23
CA SER A 75 4.90 27.86 -24.58
C SER A 75 5.37 26.46 -24.21
N SER A 76 6.28 25.92 -25.02
CA SER A 76 7.00 24.69 -24.71
C SER A 76 7.56 24.75 -23.29
N ALA A 77 7.01 23.91 -22.41
CA ALA A 77 7.62 23.39 -21.19
C ALA A 77 8.79 24.19 -20.58
N THR A 78 8.56 24.91 -19.49
CA THR A 78 9.67 25.38 -18.63
C THR A 78 10.43 24.17 -18.05
N ASP A 79 11.77 24.22 -18.08
CA ASP A 79 12.68 23.14 -17.64
C ASP A 79 12.42 22.63 -16.20
N ASP A 80 11.82 23.47 -15.36
CA ASP A 80 11.38 23.10 -14.01
C ASP A 80 10.37 21.94 -13.99
N LYS A 81 9.39 21.93 -14.91
CA LYS A 81 8.32 20.91 -14.93
C LYS A 81 8.84 19.54 -15.35
N GLY A 82 9.68 19.51 -16.38
CA GLY A 82 10.35 18.28 -16.81
C GLY A 82 11.24 17.71 -15.69
N THR A 83 11.87 18.57 -14.90
CA THR A 83 12.66 18.15 -13.74
C THR A 83 11.79 17.60 -12.62
N ARG A 84 10.70 18.29 -12.26
CA ARG A 84 9.72 17.81 -11.27
C ARG A 84 9.09 16.49 -11.67
N TYR A 85 8.74 16.33 -12.95
CA TYR A 85 8.21 15.07 -13.48
C TYR A 85 9.20 13.92 -13.33
N ARG A 86 10.47 14.12 -13.74
CA ARG A 86 11.53 13.10 -13.59
C ARG A 86 11.78 12.70 -12.14
N VAL A 87 11.73 13.66 -11.21
CA VAL A 87 11.86 13.38 -9.77
C VAL A 87 10.71 12.50 -9.27
N LEU A 88 9.48 12.78 -9.69
CA LEU A 88 8.32 11.97 -9.30
C LEU A 88 8.33 10.59 -9.94
N MET A 89 8.75 10.49 -11.20
CA MET A 89 8.93 9.21 -11.89
C MET A 89 9.90 8.31 -11.12
N ARG A 90 11.07 8.85 -10.74
CA ARG A 90 12.05 8.11 -9.93
C ARG A 90 11.48 7.69 -8.58
N LYS A 91 10.75 8.59 -7.91
CA LYS A 91 10.08 8.26 -6.65
C LYS A 91 9.04 7.14 -6.82
N LEU A 92 8.29 7.15 -7.92
CA LEU A 92 7.33 6.09 -8.25
C LEU A 92 8.07 4.76 -8.48
N GLU A 93 9.15 4.77 -9.25
CA GLU A 93 10.00 3.58 -9.51
C GLU A 93 10.61 3.01 -8.22
N GLU A 94 10.97 3.85 -7.25
CA GLU A 94 11.46 3.40 -5.93
C GLU A 94 10.32 2.86 -5.06
N THR A 95 9.11 3.42 -5.19
CA THR A 95 7.95 3.04 -4.37
C THR A 95 7.32 1.72 -4.85
N ILE A 96 7.29 1.48 -6.16
CA ILE A 96 6.63 0.30 -6.76
C ILE A 96 7.17 -1.03 -6.20
N PRO A 97 8.50 -1.29 -6.12
CA PRO A 97 9.03 -2.54 -5.58
C PRO A 97 8.67 -2.76 -4.11
N VAL A 98 8.68 -1.69 -3.30
CA VAL A 98 8.32 -1.76 -1.88
C VAL A 98 6.83 -2.06 -1.73
N ALA A 99 5.98 -1.39 -2.52
CA ALA A 99 4.55 -1.65 -2.55
C ALA A 99 4.24 -3.07 -3.04
N ALA A 100 4.89 -3.53 -4.11
CA ALA A 100 4.71 -4.88 -4.67
C ALA A 100 5.05 -5.99 -3.68
N PHE A 101 5.98 -5.75 -2.74
CA PHE A 101 6.30 -6.72 -1.68
C PHE A 101 5.19 -6.83 -0.61
N ILE A 102 4.47 -5.75 -0.34
CA ILE A 102 3.45 -5.69 0.73
C ILE A 102 2.05 -6.02 0.19
N LEU A 103 1.77 -5.63 -1.04
CA LEU A 103 0.46 -5.71 -1.66
C LEU A 103 0.16 -7.11 -2.23
N PRO A 104 -1.13 -7.42 -2.49
CA PRO A 104 -1.51 -8.67 -3.13
C PRO A 104 -0.88 -8.83 -4.53
N PRO A 105 -0.70 -10.07 -5.01
CA PRO A 105 -0.09 -10.34 -6.33
C PRO A 105 -0.75 -9.61 -7.49
N GLU A 106 -2.07 -9.45 -7.45
CA GLU A 106 -2.83 -8.74 -8.50
C GLU A 106 -2.45 -7.25 -8.56
N ALA A 107 -2.30 -6.60 -7.40
CA ALA A 107 -1.85 -5.22 -7.33
C ALA A 107 -0.38 -5.10 -7.73
N ALA A 108 0.48 -6.03 -7.29
CA ALA A 108 1.89 -6.06 -7.70
C ALA A 108 2.04 -6.20 -9.23
N ALA A 109 1.26 -7.09 -9.86
CA ALA A 109 1.23 -7.25 -11.31
C ALA A 109 0.75 -5.98 -12.03
N LEU A 110 -0.26 -5.30 -11.48
CA LEU A 110 -0.73 -4.01 -12.00
C LEU A 110 0.36 -2.93 -11.92
N LEU A 111 1.13 -2.86 -10.84
CA LEU A 111 2.23 -1.90 -10.69
C LEU A 111 3.42 -2.21 -11.61
N ALA A 112 3.75 -3.48 -11.79
CA ALA A 112 4.76 -3.90 -12.76
C ALA A 112 4.35 -3.53 -14.19
N LYS A 113 3.06 -3.70 -14.52
CA LYS A 113 2.50 -3.27 -15.79
C LYS A 113 2.56 -1.74 -15.95
N LEU A 114 2.21 -0.98 -14.92
CA LEU A 114 2.33 0.49 -14.95
C LEU A 114 3.74 0.93 -15.33
N GLN A 115 4.76 0.35 -14.67
CA GLN A 115 6.15 0.69 -14.95
C GLN A 115 6.53 0.39 -16.41
N THR A 116 6.08 -0.76 -16.92
CA THR A 116 6.31 -1.18 -18.32
C THR A 116 5.62 -0.24 -19.30
N ASP A 117 4.33 0.02 -19.10
CA ASP A 117 3.51 0.87 -19.97
C ASP A 117 4.06 2.32 -20.04
N LEU A 118 4.57 2.85 -18.92
CA LEU A 118 5.20 4.17 -18.86
C LEU A 118 6.58 4.22 -19.55
N HIS A 119 7.39 3.16 -19.44
CA HIS A 119 8.65 3.07 -20.17
C HIS A 119 8.42 2.91 -21.67
N GLU A 120 7.37 2.19 -22.08
CA GLU A 120 7.02 2.03 -23.47
C GLU A 120 6.51 3.35 -24.07
N SER A 121 5.66 4.11 -23.35
CA SER A 121 5.13 5.38 -23.86
C SER A 121 6.21 6.42 -24.16
N SER A 122 7.30 6.42 -23.39
CA SER A 122 8.42 7.35 -23.56
C SER A 122 9.36 7.01 -24.73
N ASN A 123 9.32 5.77 -25.24
CA ASN A 123 10.22 5.30 -26.31
C ASN A 123 9.64 5.39 -27.74
N ILE A 124 8.38 5.82 -27.90
CA ILE A 124 7.74 5.90 -29.22
C ILE A 124 8.03 7.28 -29.83
N ASP A 125 8.46 7.31 -31.10
CA ASP A 125 8.56 8.53 -31.92
C ASP A 125 7.17 9.15 -32.15
N ARG A 126 6.70 9.86 -31.13
CA ARG A 126 5.39 10.51 -31.07
C ARG A 126 5.58 11.99 -30.76
N SER A 127 4.59 12.79 -31.14
CA SER A 127 4.52 14.17 -30.66
C SER A 127 4.52 14.14 -29.14
N TRP A 128 5.35 14.99 -28.53
CA TRP A 128 5.50 15.10 -27.08
C TRP A 128 4.14 15.20 -26.35
N MET A 129 3.19 15.95 -26.91
CA MET A 129 1.84 16.08 -26.37
C MET A 129 1.07 14.75 -26.34
N SER A 130 1.22 13.93 -27.39
CA SER A 130 0.58 12.61 -27.44
C SER A 130 1.20 11.61 -26.46
N THR A 131 2.50 11.74 -26.17
CA THR A 131 3.17 10.98 -25.11
C THR A 131 2.60 11.32 -23.74
N LEU A 132 2.47 12.62 -23.41
CA LEU A 132 1.85 13.05 -22.15
C LEU A 132 0.40 12.58 -22.00
N GLN A 133 -0.41 12.70 -23.04
CA GLN A 133 -1.80 12.22 -23.01
C GLN A 133 -1.88 10.69 -22.79
N GLN A 134 -0.96 9.94 -23.41
CA GLN A 134 -0.88 8.50 -23.22
C GLN A 134 -0.49 8.16 -21.78
N GLU A 135 0.56 8.79 -21.24
CA GLU A 135 1.00 8.60 -19.85
C GLU A 135 -0.09 8.93 -18.85
N TRP A 136 -0.79 10.05 -19.05
CA TRP A 136 -1.96 10.41 -18.25
C TRP A 136 -3.03 9.31 -18.27
N SER A 137 -3.34 8.76 -19.45
CA SER A 137 -4.33 7.69 -19.59
C SER A 137 -3.89 6.39 -18.89
N ILE A 138 -2.59 6.09 -18.89
CA ILE A 138 -2.00 4.91 -18.24
C ILE A 138 -2.11 5.07 -16.71
N LEU A 139 -1.69 6.23 -16.21
CA LEU A 139 -1.77 6.58 -14.79
C LEU A 139 -3.20 6.57 -14.28
N GLU A 140 -4.15 7.18 -15.00
CA GLU A 140 -5.55 7.25 -14.56
C GLU A 140 -6.24 5.88 -14.55
N ARG A 141 -5.99 5.05 -15.57
CA ARG A 141 -6.49 3.66 -15.61
C ARG A 141 -5.91 2.85 -14.45
N THR A 142 -4.62 2.95 -14.23
CA THR A 142 -3.93 2.24 -13.13
C THR A 142 -4.46 2.71 -11.77
N ARG A 143 -4.59 4.02 -11.55
CA ARG A 143 -5.15 4.60 -10.32
C ARG A 143 -6.54 4.07 -10.03
N THR A 144 -7.41 4.03 -11.04
CA THR A 144 -8.77 3.50 -10.93
C THR A 144 -8.79 2.01 -10.57
N GLN A 145 -7.96 1.21 -11.23
CA GLN A 145 -7.85 -0.23 -10.95
C GLN A 145 -7.25 -0.49 -9.57
N LEU A 146 -6.21 0.24 -9.19
CA LEU A 146 -5.56 0.15 -7.89
C LEU A 146 -6.51 0.55 -6.76
N MET A 147 -7.36 1.56 -6.95
CA MET A 147 -8.39 1.93 -5.99
C MET A 147 -9.44 0.82 -5.83
N LYS A 148 -9.84 0.15 -6.91
CA LYS A 148 -10.77 -1.00 -6.84
C LYS A 148 -10.15 -2.17 -6.08
N LEU A 149 -8.91 -2.51 -6.39
CA LEU A 149 -8.15 -3.57 -5.69
C LEU A 149 -7.94 -3.22 -4.22
N GLY A 150 -7.56 -1.99 -3.92
CA GLY A 150 -7.35 -1.50 -2.56
C GLY A 150 -8.63 -1.55 -1.72
N LYS A 151 -9.77 -1.13 -2.29
CA LYS A 151 -11.07 -1.27 -1.62
C LYS A 151 -11.41 -2.73 -1.30
N ALA A 152 -11.22 -3.62 -2.26
CA ALA A 152 -11.48 -5.04 -2.08
C ALA A 152 -10.54 -5.69 -1.04
N ASP A 153 -9.23 -5.45 -1.13
CA ASP A 153 -8.21 -6.03 -0.24
C ASP A 153 -8.32 -5.52 1.21
N LEU A 154 -8.67 -4.24 1.38
CA LEU A 154 -8.81 -3.62 2.70
C LEU A 154 -10.20 -3.82 3.32
N GLY A 155 -11.16 -4.39 2.58
CA GLY A 155 -12.54 -4.59 3.02
C GLY A 155 -13.34 -3.28 3.14
N LEU A 156 -12.96 -2.25 2.38
CA LEU A 156 -13.64 -0.96 2.33
C LEU A 156 -14.77 -1.02 1.29
N LYS A 157 -16.02 -0.82 1.72
CA LYS A 157 -17.19 -0.74 0.84
C LYS A 157 -17.34 0.66 0.24
#